data_AF-A0A257ASD8-F1
#
_entry.id   AF-A0A257ASD8-F1
#
_cell.length_a   1.000
_cell.length_b   1.000
_cell.length_c   1.000
_cell.angle_alpha   90.00
_cell.angle_beta   90.00
_cell.angle_gamma   90.00
#
_symmetry.space_group_name_H-M   'P 1'
#
loop_
_entity.id
_entity.type
_entity.pdbx_description
1 polymer ?
#
loop_
_entity_poly.entity_id
_entity_poly.type
_entity_poly.pdbx_seq_one_letter_code
_entity_poly.pdbx_strand_id
1 'polypeptide(L)' 'MQTKFKFEELLKKLDEYVRILKLAKTPQKEEFFKISKIAGAAMALIGLIGFSIYLLLSVLPGALSNV' A
#
# COMPACT_ATOMS: atom_id res chain seq x y z
N MET A 1 2.78 -35.11 24.26
CA MET A 1 2.02 -35.78 23.17
C MET A 1 0.89 -34.87 22.68
N GLN A 2 1.22 -33.67 22.14
CA GLN A 2 0.26 -32.63 21.67
C GLN A 2 0.81 -31.84 20.46
N THR A 3 2.12 -31.89 20.19
CA THR A 3 2.80 -31.07 19.18
C THR A 3 2.63 -31.55 17.74
N LYS A 4 2.40 -32.85 17.51
CA LYS A 4 2.18 -33.36 16.14
C LYS A 4 0.85 -32.91 15.54
N PHE A 5 -0.20 -32.75 16.35
CA PHE A 5 -1.54 -32.39 15.87
C PHE A 5 -1.58 -30.97 15.28
N LYS A 6 -0.93 -30.00 15.92
CA LYS A 6 -0.94 -28.60 15.48
C LYS A 6 -0.04 -28.34 14.26
N PHE A 7 1.01 -29.13 14.07
CA PHE A 7 1.93 -28.98 12.94
C PHE A 7 1.27 -29.46 11.64
N GLU A 8 0.56 -30.59 11.68
CA GLU A 8 -0.20 -31.11 10.53
C GLU A 8 -1.33 -30.15 10.12
N GLU A 9 -2.05 -29.55 11.08
CA GLU A 9 -3.05 -28.52 10.78
C GLU A 9 -2.45 -27.27 10.12
N LEU A 10 -1.27 -26.83 10.56
CA LEU A 10 -0.57 -25.69 9.95
C LEU A 10 -0.14 -26.01 8.52
N LEU A 11 0.46 -27.18 8.30
CA LEU A 11 0.86 -27.61 6.96
C LEU A 11 -0.35 -27.68 6.02
N LYS A 12 -1.47 -28.22 6.49
CA LYS A 12 -2.72 -28.29 5.74
C LYS A 12 -3.26 -26.90 5.39
N LYS A 13 -3.21 -25.94 6.33
CA LYS A 13 -3.61 -24.54 6.06
C LYS A 13 -2.70 -23.84 5.06
N LEU A 14 -1.40 -24.07 5.13
CA LEU A 14 -0.45 -23.50 4.18
C LEU A 14 -0.71 -23.99 2.75
N ASP A 15 -0.97 -25.29 2.58
CA ASP A 15 -1.30 -25.85 1.26
C ASP A 15 -2.61 -25.28 0.71
N GLU A 16 -3.62 -25.10 1.58
CA GLU A 16 -4.88 -24.44 1.25
C GLU A 16 -4.66 -22.98 0.79
N TYR A 17 -3.86 -22.19 1.52
CA TYR A 17 -3.52 -20.82 1.11
C TYR A 17 -2.77 -20.76 -0.22
N VAL A 18 -1.81 -21.66 -0.45
CA VAL A 18 -1.09 -21.74 -1.73
C VAL A 18 -2.06 -22.02 -2.87
N ARG A 19 -3.06 -22.90 -2.66
CA ARG A 19 -4.09 -23.16 -3.66
C ARG A 19 -4.98 -21.94 -3.92
N ILE A 20 -5.35 -21.20 -2.87
CA ILE A 20 -6.11 -19.94 -3.00
C ILE A 20 -5.30 -18.90 -3.80
N LEU A 21 -4.02 -18.73 -3.50
CA LEU A 21 -3.14 -17.81 -4.23
C LEU A 21 -2.98 -18.20 -5.70
N LYS A 22 -2.95 -19.51 -6.01
CA LYS A 22 -2.94 -20.01 -7.40
C LYS A 22 -4.28 -19.79 -8.13
N LEU A 23 -5.39 -19.79 -7.40
CA LEU A 23 -6.73 -19.49 -7.95
C LEU A 23 -6.98 -17.99 -8.07
N ALA A 24 -6.28 -17.15 -7.31
CA ALA A 24 -6.39 -15.71 -7.40
C ALA A 24 -5.93 -15.24 -8.78
N LYS A 25 -6.77 -14.42 -9.45
CA LYS A 25 -6.46 -13.87 -10.76
C LYS A 25 -5.37 -12.81 -10.63
N THR A 26 -4.19 -13.07 -11.20
CA THR A 26 -3.18 -12.03 -11.40
C THR A 26 -3.72 -10.96 -12.34
N PRO A 27 -3.69 -9.66 -11.98
CA PRO A 27 -4.23 -8.60 -12.83
C PRO A 27 -3.46 -8.52 -14.14
N GLN A 28 -4.17 -8.26 -15.24
CA GLN A 28 -3.51 -7.95 -16.51
C GLN A 28 -2.83 -6.57 -16.43
N LYS A 29 -1.79 -6.36 -17.24
CA LYS A 29 -1.03 -5.09 -17.26
C LYS A 29 -1.95 -3.88 -17.46
N GLU A 30 -2.96 -4.00 -18.31
CA GLU A 30 -3.93 -2.94 -18.59
C GLU A 30 -4.81 -2.59 -17.38
N GLU A 31 -5.33 -3.61 -16.67
CA GLU A 31 -6.10 -3.44 -15.43
C GLU A 31 -5.24 -2.77 -14.36
N PHE A 32 -3.98 -3.21 -14.22
CA PHE A 32 -3.01 -2.63 -13.30
C PHE A 32 -2.76 -1.15 -13.62
N PHE A 33 -2.49 -0.81 -14.88
CA PHE A 33 -2.23 0.58 -15.27
C PHE A 33 -3.45 1.48 -15.08
N LYS A 34 -4.67 0.99 -15.26
CA LYS A 34 -5.89 1.78 -14.98
C LYS A 34 -5.97 2.18 -13.51
N ILE A 35 -5.79 1.22 -12.61
CA ILE A 35 -5.85 1.47 -11.16
C ILE A 35 -4.67 2.35 -10.72
N SER A 36 -3.46 2.03 -11.16
CA SER A 36 -2.24 2.76 -10.81
C SER A 36 -2.29 4.23 -11.25
N LYS A 37 -2.91 4.55 -12.40
CA LYS A 37 -3.10 5.94 -12.84
C LYS A 37 -4.00 6.72 -11.88
N ILE A 38 -5.12 6.14 -11.47
CA ILE A 38 -6.07 6.79 -10.55
C ILE A 38 -5.43 6.94 -9.16
N ALA A 39 -4.79 5.89 -8.65
CA ALA A 39 -4.08 5.92 -7.38
C ALA A 39 -2.95 6.95 -7.37
N GLY A 40 -2.12 6.97 -8.43
CA GLY A 40 -1.04 7.94 -8.59
C GLY A 40 -1.56 9.38 -8.67
N ALA A 41 -2.66 9.62 -9.38
CA ALA A 41 -3.29 10.94 -9.44
C ALA A 41 -3.81 11.38 -8.06
N ALA A 42 -4.44 10.49 -7.30
CA ALA A 42 -4.91 10.78 -5.95
C ALA A 42 -3.76 11.08 -4.98
N MET A 43 -2.69 10.27 -5.02
CA MET A 43 -1.49 10.50 -4.21
C MET A 43 -0.83 11.83 -4.54
N ALA A 44 -0.68 12.16 -5.83
CA ALA A 44 -0.09 13.42 -6.27
C ALA A 44 -0.94 14.62 -5.82
N LEU A 45 -2.27 14.55 -5.95
CA LEU A 45 -3.17 15.63 -5.55
C LEU A 45 -3.10 15.89 -4.04
N ILE A 46 -3.26 14.85 -3.22
CA ILE A 46 -3.22 14.98 -1.76
C ILE A 46 -1.83 15.44 -1.30
N GLY A 47 -0.77 14.90 -1.92
CA GLY A 47 0.61 15.31 -1.66
C GLY A 47 0.84 16.79 -1.99
N LEU A 48 0.33 17.29 -3.12
CA LEU A 48 0.41 18.70 -3.50
C LEU A 48 -0.32 19.61 -2.52
N ILE A 49 -1.50 19.21 -2.06
CA ILE A 49 -2.28 19.99 -1.08
C ILE A 49 -1.53 20.06 0.25
N GLY A 50 -1.09 18.93 0.79
CA GLY A 50 -0.31 18.89 2.03
C GLY A 50 1.02 19.64 1.91
N PHE A 51 1.70 19.50 0.78
CA PHE A 51 2.94 20.22 0.47
C PHE A 51 2.72 21.74 0.39
N SER A 52 1.63 22.17 -0.24
CA SER A 52 1.28 23.60 -0.34
C SER A 52 1.01 24.20 1.04
N ILE A 53 0.28 23.48 1.90
CA ILE A 53 0.04 23.90 3.29
C ILE A 53 1.36 23.99 4.06
N TYR A 54 2.25 23.00 3.92
CA TYR A 54 3.57 23.02 4.56
C TYR A 54 4.42 24.21 4.12
N LEU A 55 4.48 24.49 2.81
CA LEU A 55 5.21 25.64 2.29
C LEU A 55 4.68 26.96 2.87
N LEU A 56 3.35 27.11 2.92
CA LEU A 56 2.70 28.32 3.42
C LEU A 56 2.86 28.52 4.92
N LEU A 57 2.75 27.46 5.72
CA LEU A 57 2.72 27.57 7.19
C LEU A 57 4.08 27.38 7.85
N SER A 58 5.00 26.62 7.25
CA SER A 58 6.29 26.31 7.85
C SER A 58 7.43 27.06 7.18
N VAL A 59 7.47 27.06 5.84
CA VAL A 59 8.61 27.61 5.11
C VAL A 59 8.54 29.13 5.00
N LEU A 60 7.36 29.70 4.74
CA LEU A 60 7.19 31.15 4.61
C LEU A 60 7.47 31.91 5.93
N PRO A 61 6.85 31.57 7.08
CA PRO A 61 7.14 32.27 8.34
C PRO A 61 8.56 31.96 8.84
N GLY A 62 9.01 30.71 8.66
CA GLY A 62 10.38 30.28 8.95
C GLY A 62 11.42 30.71 7.93
N ALA A 63 11.08 31.56 6.95
CA ALA A 63 12.04 32.24 6.09
C ALA A 63 12.01 33.75 6.32
N LEU A 64 10.84 34.29 6.67
CA LEU A 64 10.64 35.71 7.00
C LEU A 64 11.06 36.07 8.44
N SER A 65 10.99 35.15 9.40
CA SER A 65 11.34 35.40 10.81
C SER A 65 12.83 35.26 11.14
N ASN A 66 13.60 34.70 10.22
CA ASN A 66 15.05 34.48 10.34
C ASN A 66 15.83 35.30 9.29
N VAL A 67 15.21 36.37 8.81
CA VAL A 67 15.81 37.54 8.18
C VAL A 67 15.75 38.70 9.15
#